data_AF-A0A497PU78-F1
#
_entry.id   AF-A0A497PU78-F1
#
_cell.length_a   1.000
_cell.length_b   1.000
_cell.length_c   1.000
_cell.angle_alpha   90.00
_cell.angle_beta   90.00
_cell.angle_gamma   90.00
#
_symmetry.space_group_name_H-M   'P 1'
#
loop_
_entity.id
_entity.type
_entity.pdbx_description
1 polymer ?
#
loop_
_entity_poly.entity_id
_entity_poly.type
_entity_poly.pdbx_seq_one_letter_code
_entity_poly.pdbx_strand_id
1 'polypeptide(L)' 'ILYMWGIDSRKEFNKVRIAPEGSRARNPAFDVTPWKYISKIITERGIYNPQDISKKY' A
#
# COMPACT_ATOMS: atom_id res chain seq x y z
N ILE A 1 -3.33 -8.15 7.43
CA ILE A 1 -2.72 -8.08 8.78
C ILE A 1 -3.60 -8.86 9.76
N LEU A 2 -3.03 -9.67 10.67
CA LEU A 2 -3.82 -10.49 11.63
C LEU A 2 -3.71 -10.02 13.10
N TYR A 3 -2.70 -9.20 13.39
CA TYR A 3 -2.37 -8.72 14.73
C TYR A 3 -2.00 -7.24 14.66
N MET A 4 -2.20 -6.51 15.76
CA MET A 4 -1.80 -5.12 15.93
C MET A 4 -0.92 -4.98 17.18
N TRP A 5 0.05 -4.08 17.14
CA TRP A 5 0.83 -3.68 18.31
C TRP A 5 0.20 -2.44 18.95
N GLY A 6 0.09 -2.40 20.28
CA GLY A 6 -0.48 -1.26 20.99
C GLY A 6 -0.39 -1.42 22.50
N ILE A 7 -0.83 -0.39 23.22
CA ILE A 7 -0.97 -0.43 24.68
C ILE A 7 -2.34 -1.01 25.02
N ASP A 8 -2.39 -2.03 25.87
CA ASP A 8 -3.63 -2.66 26.29
C ASP A 8 -4.26 -1.99 27.54
N SER A 9 -5.36 -2.55 28.03
CA SER A 9 -6.07 -2.06 29.22
C SER A 9 -5.26 -2.14 30.52
N ARG A 10 -4.17 -2.90 30.54
CA ARG A 10 -3.23 -3.01 31.66
C ARG A 10 -2.06 -2.03 31.53
N LYS A 11 -2.08 -1.15 30.53
CA LYS A 11 -1.00 -0.21 30.17
C LYS A 11 0.28 -0.91 29.72
N GLU A 12 0.18 -2.14 29.23
CA GLU A 12 1.31 -2.91 28.72
C GLU A 12 1.37 -2.83 27.19
N PHE A 13 2.57 -2.73 26.62
CA PHE A 13 2.75 -2.75 25.17
C PHE A 13 2.75 -4.19 24.66
N ASN A 14 1.66 -4.57 24.00
CA ASN A 14 1.38 -5.96 23.64
C ASN A 14 0.95 -6.11 22.18
N LYS A 15 1.12 -7.33 21.65
CA LYS A 15 0.63 -7.74 20.34
C LYS A 15 -0.74 -8.40 20.50
N VAL A 16 -1.78 -7.75 19.98
CA VAL A 16 -3.17 -8.20 20.12
C VAL A 16 -3.67 -8.80 18.81
N ARG A 17 -4.33 -9.95 18.88
CA ARG A 17 -5.00 -10.57 17.73
C ARG A 17 -6.26 -9.77 17.41
N ILE A 18 -6.41 -9.34 16.16
CA ILE A 18 -7.57 -8.54 15.70
C ILE A 18 -8.43 -9.27 14.66
N ALA A 19 -7.94 -10.40 14.14
CA ALA A 19 -8.67 -11.25 13.22
C ALA A 19 -9.13 -12.56 13.91
N PRO A 20 -10.27 -13.16 13.51
CA PRO A 20 -10.75 -14.42 14.10
C PRO A 20 -9.73 -15.57 14.09
N GLU A 21 -9.96 -16.53 14.97
CA GLU A 21 -9.22 -17.79 15.00
C GLU A 21 -9.25 -18.52 13.65
N GLY A 22 -8.12 -19.10 13.24
CA GLY A 22 -7.97 -19.77 11.93
C GLY A 22 -7.91 -18.87 10.69
N SER A 23 -8.11 -17.55 10.80
CA SER A 23 -8.07 -16.64 9.65
C SER A 23 -6.70 -16.59 8.97
N ARG A 24 -6.69 -16.57 7.63
CA ARG A 24 -5.50 -16.33 6.80
C ARG A 24 -5.54 -14.91 6.23
N ALA A 25 -4.37 -14.31 5.99
CA ALA A 25 -4.28 -12.99 5.37
C ALA A 25 -3.31 -13.00 4.18
N ARG A 26 -3.68 -12.27 3.13
CA ARG A 26 -2.78 -11.85 2.05
C ARG A 26 -2.74 -10.32 2.06
N ASN A 27 -1.58 -9.75 2.34
CA ASN A 27 -1.43 -8.32 2.60
C ASN A 27 -0.31 -7.72 1.75
N PRO A 28 -0.43 -7.73 0.41
CA PRO A 28 0.53 -7.04 -0.45
C PRO A 28 0.42 -5.53 -0.18
N ALA A 29 1.56 -4.87 -0.01
CA ALA A 29 1.59 -3.44 0.30
C ALA A 29 1.20 -2.58 -0.92
N PHE A 30 1.47 -3.08 -2.11
CA PHE A 30 1.24 -2.39 -3.38
C PHE A 30 0.75 -3.38 -4.43
N ASP A 31 0.13 -2.83 -5.47
CA ASP A 31 -0.08 -3.51 -6.74
C ASP A 31 0.49 -2.66 -7.88
N VAL A 32 0.29 -3.13 -9.11
CA VAL A 32 0.73 -2.43 -10.31
C VAL A 32 -0.51 -2.02 -11.08
N THR A 33 -0.59 -0.73 -11.42
CA THR A 33 -1.55 -0.22 -12.40
C THR A 33 -0.89 -0.15 -13.78
N PRO A 34 -1.28 -0.98 -14.76
CA PRO A 34 -0.78 -0.89 -16.13
C PRO A 34 -1.04 0.48 -16.75
N TRP A 35 -0.08 0.97 -17.57
CA TRP A 35 -0.12 2.32 -18.15
C TRP A 35 -1.38 2.63 -18.95
N LYS A 36 -2.03 1.63 -19.55
CA LYS A 36 -3.26 1.80 -20.34
C LYS A 36 -4.46 2.30 -19.52
N TYR A 37 -4.39 2.23 -18.19
CA TYR A 37 -5.40 2.77 -17.28
C TYR A 37 -5.02 4.14 -16.70
N ILE A 38 -3.86 4.69 -17.06
CA ILE A 38 -3.36 5.97 -16.57
C ILE A 38 -3.58 7.03 -17.65
N SER A 39 -4.32 8.09 -17.33
CA SER A 39 -4.56 9.19 -18.29
C SER A 39 -3.33 10.07 -18.49
N LYS A 40 -2.67 10.47 -17.39
CA LYS A 40 -1.47 11.31 -17.37
C LYS A 40 -0.60 10.97 -16.16
N ILE A 41 0.69 11.27 -16.24
CA ILE A 41 1.64 11.25 -15.12
C ILE A 41 2.05 12.70 -14.85
N ILE A 42 1.92 13.14 -13.60
CA ILE A 42 2.25 14.51 -13.17
C ILE A 42 3.55 14.45 -12.36
N THR A 43 4.54 15.24 -12.74
CA THR A 43 5.82 15.38 -12.04
C THR A 43 6.19 16.85 -11.82
N GLU A 44 7.30 17.13 -11.14
CA GLU A 44 7.83 18.48 -10.96
C GLU A 44 8.25 19.16 -12.27
N ARG A 45 8.39 18.39 -13.36
CA ARG A 45 8.83 18.87 -14.69
C ARG A 45 7.68 19.04 -15.68
N GLY A 46 6.46 18.65 -15.31
CA GLY A 46 5.27 18.81 -16.15
C GLY A 46 4.32 17.62 -16.15
N ILE A 47 3.46 17.58 -17.16
CA ILE A 47 2.41 16.57 -17.34
C ILE A 47 2.71 15.74 -18.60
N TYR A 48 2.76 14.42 -18.47
CA TYR A 48 3.18 13.51 -19.55
C TYR A 48 2.16 12.41 -19.81
N ASN A 49 2.14 11.88 -21.05
CA ASN A 49 1.51 10.60 -21.32
C ASN A 49 2.36 9.46 -20.75
N PRO A 50 1.75 8.37 -20.28
CA PRO A 50 2.51 7.24 -19.74
C PRO A 50 3.56 6.63 -20.69
N GLN A 51 3.35 6.68 -22.00
CA GLN A 51 4.26 6.10 -23.01
C GLN A 51 5.48 6.99 -23.32
N ASP A 52 5.43 8.26 -22.95
CA ASP A 52 6.45 9.25 -23.29
C ASP A 52 7.43 9.51 -22.15
N ILE A 53 7.06 9.15 -20.91
CA ILE A 53 7.83 9.51 -19.70
C ILE A 53 9.24 8.91 -19.68
N SER A 54 9.40 7.67 -20.16
CA SER A 54 10.69 6.97 -20.15
C SER A 54 11.71 7.51 -21.16
N LYS A 55 11.32 8.45 -22.03
CA LYS A 55 12.22 9.14 -22.95
C LYS A 55 12.80 10.42 -22.34
N LYS A 56 12.33 10.82 -21.16
CA LYS A 56 12.71 12.06 -20.45
C LYS A 56 13.62 11.81 -19.24
N TYR A 57 13.84 10.55 -18.87
CA TYR A 57 14.70 10.04 -17.82
C TYR A 57 15.44 8.81 -18.35
#